data_AF-A0A4P7ZTX8-F1
#
_entry.id   AF-A0A4P7ZTX8-F1
#
_cell.length_a   1.000
_cell.length_b   1.000
_cell.length_c   1.000
_cell.angle_alpha   90.00
_cell.angle_beta   90.00
_cell.angle_gamma   90.00
#
_symmetry.space_group_name_H-M   'P 1'
#
loop_
_entity.id
_entity.type
_entity.pdbx_description
1 polymer ?
#
loop_
_entity_poly.entity_id
_entity_poly.type
_entity_poly.pdbx_seq_one_letter_code
_entity_poly.pdbx_strand_id
1 'polypeptide(L)'
;MRRSLAVAAACLSLALVACSPVEKKKKNKVVTEQQATVNVCDQLAKVGSALEASAALTPASTVGDAEAAGKQLRTALKGLKQAEVTLEAARLEAFQTQAQAFNKELKKVSKEKQLTLEEAAKTLKPQADSVVAAHKELQAAVECKGTAPAAAN
;
A
#
# COMPACT_ATOMS: atom_id res chain seq x y z
N MET A 1 -33.66 2.30 -47.27
CA MET A 1 -33.90 1.76 -45.92
C MET A 1 -32.93 0.62 -45.68
N ARG A 2 -31.98 0.77 -44.75
CA ARG A 2 -31.29 -0.32 -44.03
C ARG A 2 -30.72 0.32 -42.78
N ARG A 3 -31.43 0.13 -41.66
CA ARG A 3 -31.02 0.49 -40.31
C ARG A 3 -30.14 -0.65 -39.81
N SER A 4 -28.91 -0.34 -39.41
CA SER A 4 -28.11 -1.25 -38.59
C SER A 4 -27.51 -0.46 -37.44
N LEU A 5 -28.17 -0.60 -36.29
CA LEU A 5 -27.66 -0.29 -34.96
C LEU A 5 -26.48 -1.21 -34.66
N ALA A 6 -25.37 -0.63 -34.18
CA ALA A 6 -24.42 -1.32 -33.31
C ALA A 6 -23.75 -0.27 -32.41
N VAL A 7 -24.42 0.00 -31.27
CA VAL A 7 -23.81 0.55 -30.06
C VAL A 7 -23.43 -0.64 -29.20
N ALA A 8 -22.15 -0.77 -28.84
CA ALA A 8 -21.56 -1.52 -27.72
C ALA A 8 -20.08 -1.74 -28.08
N ALA A 9 -19.08 -1.59 -27.23
CA ALA A 9 -19.00 -1.40 -25.79
C ALA A 9 -17.64 -0.71 -25.55
N ALA A 10 -17.61 0.38 -24.80
CA ALA A 10 -17.16 0.39 -23.42
C ALA A 10 -15.67 0.05 -23.28
N CYS A 11 -14.91 1.12 -23.03
CA CYS A 11 -13.55 1.18 -22.55
C CYS A 11 -13.22 0.05 -21.55
N LEU A 12 -12.34 -0.86 -21.96
CA LEU A 12 -11.56 -1.71 -21.05
C LEU A 12 -10.08 -1.37 -21.22
N SER A 13 -9.74 -0.09 -21.04
CA SER A 13 -8.38 0.29 -20.65
C SER A 13 -8.24 -0.06 -19.17
N LEU A 14 -8.04 -1.34 -18.87
CA LEU A 14 -7.45 -1.74 -17.60
C LEU A 14 -6.09 -1.06 -17.56
N ALA A 15 -5.98 -0.01 -16.75
CA ALA A 15 -4.70 0.46 -16.27
C ALA A 15 -4.08 -0.70 -15.48
N LEU A 16 -3.34 -1.56 -16.18
CA LEU A 16 -2.21 -2.27 -15.62
C LEU A 16 -1.25 -1.18 -15.12
N VAL A 17 -1.51 -0.68 -13.92
CA VAL A 17 -0.47 -0.06 -13.10
C VAL A 17 0.52 -1.19 -12.87
N ALA A 18 1.51 -1.23 -13.76
CA ALA A 18 2.56 -2.21 -13.75
C ALA A 18 3.24 -2.16 -12.38
N CYS A 19 3.01 -3.20 -11.59
CA CYS A 19 3.99 -3.65 -10.61
C CYS A 19 5.25 -4.01 -11.39
N SER A 20 6.08 -3.01 -11.65
CA SER A 20 7.37 -3.21 -12.27
C SER A 20 8.24 -3.96 -11.25
N PRO A 21 8.89 -5.07 -11.63
CA PRO A 21 9.73 -5.81 -10.69
C PRO A 21 10.95 -4.96 -10.34
N VAL A 22 11.07 -4.54 -9.07
CA VAL A 22 12.29 -3.91 -8.57
C VAL A 22 13.39 -4.97 -8.41
N GLU A 23 14.54 -4.61 -8.96
CA GLU A 23 15.80 -5.34 -8.93
C GLU A 23 16.18 -5.82 -7.51
N LYS A 24 16.46 -7.13 -7.41
CA LYS A 24 16.85 -7.82 -6.17
C LYS A 24 18.27 -7.41 -5.74
N LYS A 25 18.46 -6.53 -4.75
CA LYS A 25 19.73 -6.52 -3.95
C LYS A 25 19.62 -6.04 -2.48
N LYS A 26 20.40 -6.79 -1.66
CA LYS A 26 20.92 -6.59 -0.28
C LYS A 26 20.04 -6.99 0.91
N LYS A 27 20.59 -7.94 1.69
CA LYS A 27 20.04 -8.63 2.88
C LYS A 27 19.75 -7.75 4.12
N ASN A 28 19.78 -6.43 4.01
CA ASN A 28 19.49 -5.50 5.12
C ASN A 28 18.73 -4.23 4.66
N LYS A 29 18.13 -4.25 3.47
CA LYS A 29 17.41 -3.10 2.93
C LYS A 29 16.01 -3.04 3.54
N VAL A 30 15.69 -1.95 4.22
CA VAL A 30 14.31 -1.58 4.57
C VAL A 30 13.46 -1.71 3.31
N VAL A 31 12.41 -2.51 3.38
CA VAL A 31 11.47 -2.68 2.27
C VAL A 31 10.69 -1.38 2.17
N THR A 32 10.88 -0.65 1.08
CA THR A 32 10.11 0.56 0.79
C THR A 32 8.66 0.19 0.54
N GLU A 33 7.73 1.10 0.82
CA GLU A 33 6.29 0.89 0.55
C GLU A 33 6.04 0.38 -0.87
N GLN A 34 6.63 1.00 -1.89
CA GLN A 34 6.48 0.57 -3.29
C GLN A 34 6.88 -0.89 -3.52
N GLN A 35 7.99 -1.33 -2.93
CA GLN A 35 8.42 -2.72 -3.03
C GLN A 35 7.44 -3.66 -2.31
N ALA A 36 6.94 -3.25 -1.15
CA ALA A 36 5.96 -4.04 -0.42
C ALA A 36 4.63 -4.12 -1.19
N THR A 37 4.21 -3.06 -1.87
CA THR A 37 3.05 -3.06 -2.78
C THR A 37 3.25 -4.04 -3.93
N VAL A 38 4.41 -4.03 -4.59
CA VAL A 38 4.75 -5.01 -5.64
C VAL A 38 4.64 -6.44 -5.10
N ASN A 39 5.18 -6.69 -3.90
CA ASN A 39 5.09 -8.02 -3.28
C ASN A 39 3.63 -8.43 -3.01
N VAL A 40 2.76 -7.52 -2.57
CA VAL A 40 1.32 -7.82 -2.38
C VAL A 40 0.68 -8.20 -3.70
N CYS A 41 0.94 -7.46 -4.78
CA CYS A 41 0.42 -7.77 -6.11
C CYS A 41 0.90 -9.12 -6.64
N ASP A 42 2.17 -9.46 -6.45
CA ASP A 42 2.71 -10.78 -6.82
C ASP A 42 2.02 -11.91 -6.06
N GLN A 43 1.67 -11.71 -4.79
CA GLN A 43 0.96 -12.72 -4.00
C GLN A 43 -0.52 -12.81 -4.39
N LEU A 44 -1.17 -11.69 -4.71
CA LEU A 44 -2.53 -11.69 -5.26
C LEU A 44 -2.61 -12.47 -6.57
N ALA A 45 -1.63 -12.31 -7.46
CA ALA A 45 -1.55 -13.09 -8.70
C ALA A 45 -1.45 -14.61 -8.42
N LYS A 46 -0.69 -15.01 -7.40
CA LYS A 46 -0.58 -16.42 -6.96
C LYS A 46 -1.88 -16.95 -6.37
N VAL A 47 -2.59 -16.12 -5.60
CA VAL A 47 -3.93 -16.47 -5.08
C VAL A 47 -4.89 -16.69 -6.25
N GLY A 48 -4.91 -15.78 -7.24
CA GLY A 48 -5.70 -15.93 -8.46
C GLY A 48 -5.39 -17.23 -9.20
N SER A 49 -4.11 -17.53 -9.44
CA SER A 49 -3.68 -18.78 -10.08
C SER A 49 -4.12 -20.03 -9.30
N ALA A 50 -4.05 -19.99 -7.96
CA ALA A 50 -4.48 -21.11 -7.12
C ALA A 50 -6.01 -21.30 -7.11
N LEU A 51 -6.77 -20.20 -7.23
CA LEU A 51 -8.22 -20.24 -7.39
C LEU A 51 -8.59 -20.82 -8.76
N GLU A 52 -7.90 -20.44 -9.84
CA GLU A 52 -8.08 -21.01 -11.17
C GLU A 52 -7.79 -22.52 -11.19
N ALA A 53 -6.70 -22.96 -10.55
CA ALA A 53 -6.39 -24.38 -10.41
C ALA A 53 -7.50 -25.14 -9.65
N SER A 54 -8.11 -24.52 -8.63
CA SER A 54 -9.23 -25.09 -7.90
C SER A 54 -10.50 -25.14 -8.76
N ALA A 55 -10.74 -24.11 -9.58
CA ALA A 55 -11.90 -24.03 -10.48
C ALA A 55 -11.79 -24.98 -11.69
N ALA A 56 -10.58 -25.37 -12.07
CA ALA A 56 -10.33 -26.32 -13.15
C ALA A 56 -10.58 -27.79 -12.77
N LEU A 57 -10.86 -28.08 -11.49
CA LEU A 57 -11.23 -29.42 -11.04
C LEU A 57 -12.56 -29.84 -11.68
N THR A 58 -12.63 -31.09 -12.12
CA THR A 58 -13.79 -31.68 -12.79
C THR A 58 -14.27 -32.91 -12.04
N PRO A 59 -15.45 -33.47 -12.38
CA PRO A 59 -15.89 -34.76 -11.81
C PRO A 59 -14.94 -35.93 -12.08
N ALA A 60 -14.05 -35.82 -13.08
CA ALA A 60 -13.02 -36.82 -13.36
C ALA A 60 -11.73 -36.62 -12.53
N SER A 61 -11.60 -35.48 -11.84
CA SER A 61 -10.47 -35.20 -10.95
C SER A 61 -10.51 -36.08 -9.70
N THR A 62 -9.34 -36.33 -9.13
CA THR A 62 -9.20 -37.13 -7.92
C THR A 62 -9.27 -36.26 -6.66
N VAL A 63 -9.47 -36.92 -5.51
CA VAL A 63 -9.33 -36.26 -4.20
C VAL A 63 -7.91 -35.71 -4.01
N GLY A 64 -6.88 -36.36 -4.57
CA GLY A 64 -5.50 -35.88 -4.54
C GLY A 64 -5.31 -34.56 -5.29
N ASP A 65 -5.99 -34.38 -6.43
CA ASP A 65 -5.96 -33.12 -7.19
C ASP A 65 -6.61 -31.98 -6.39
N ALA A 66 -7.73 -32.27 -5.73
CA ALA A 66 -8.39 -31.32 -4.85
C ALA A 66 -7.51 -30.94 -3.64
N GLU A 67 -6.82 -31.90 -3.05
CA GLU A 67 -5.88 -31.64 -1.95
C GLU A 67 -4.70 -30.77 -2.40
N ALA A 68 -4.15 -31.05 -3.59
CA ALA A 68 -3.06 -30.27 -4.18
C ALA A 68 -3.47 -28.82 -4.44
N ALA A 69 -4.63 -28.60 -5.07
CA ALA A 69 -5.20 -27.27 -5.31
C ALA A 69 -5.46 -26.53 -3.99
N GLY A 70 -6.04 -27.20 -3.00
CA GLY A 70 -6.26 -26.65 -1.67
C GLY A 70 -4.95 -26.26 -0.96
N LYS A 71 -3.90 -27.07 -1.09
CA LYS A 71 -2.56 -26.75 -0.55
C LYS A 71 -1.94 -25.53 -1.24
N GLN A 72 -2.09 -25.42 -2.57
CA GLN A 72 -1.63 -24.26 -3.32
C GLN A 72 -2.34 -22.99 -2.85
N LEU A 73 -3.67 -23.02 -2.71
CA LEU A 73 -4.45 -21.87 -2.25
C LEU A 73 -4.04 -21.44 -0.83
N ARG A 74 -3.93 -22.39 0.12
CA ARG A 74 -3.46 -22.08 1.49
C ARG A 74 -2.07 -21.47 1.50
N THR A 75 -1.17 -21.95 0.64
CA THR A 75 0.20 -21.42 0.53
C THR A 75 0.18 -19.99 -0.01
N ALA A 76 -0.61 -19.72 -1.05
CA ALA A 76 -0.74 -18.40 -1.64
C ALA A 76 -1.34 -17.39 -0.64
N LEU A 77 -2.39 -17.77 0.08
CA LEU A 77 -3.00 -16.93 1.13
C LEU A 77 -2.03 -16.60 2.26
N LYS A 78 -1.21 -17.57 2.69
CA LYS A 78 -0.16 -17.33 3.68
C LYS A 78 0.88 -16.31 3.17
N GLY A 79 1.26 -16.43 1.90
CA GLY A 79 2.18 -15.49 1.25
C GLY A 79 1.59 -14.08 1.16
N LEU A 80 0.32 -13.96 0.77
CA LEU A 80 -0.40 -12.67 0.72
C LEU A 80 -0.42 -11.99 2.09
N LYS A 81 -0.82 -12.72 3.13
CA LYS A 81 -0.85 -12.19 4.50
C LYS A 81 0.52 -11.66 4.95
N GLN A 82 1.60 -12.36 4.63
CA GLN A 82 2.96 -11.90 4.96
C GLN A 82 3.35 -10.63 4.19
N ALA A 83 2.93 -10.52 2.92
CA ALA A 83 3.18 -9.33 2.12
C ALA A 83 2.41 -8.11 2.65
N GLU A 84 1.16 -8.29 3.08
CA GLU A 84 0.35 -7.23 3.70
C GLU A 84 0.99 -6.70 4.98
N VAL A 85 1.40 -7.59 5.89
CA VAL A 85 2.12 -7.20 7.13
C VAL A 85 3.39 -6.39 6.80
N THR A 86 4.11 -6.78 5.74
CA THR A 86 5.30 -6.05 5.30
C THR A 86 4.96 -4.67 4.76
N LEU A 87 3.85 -4.54 4.01
CA LEU A 87 3.38 -3.26 3.48
C LEU A 87 2.95 -2.31 4.59
N GLU A 88 2.20 -2.81 5.58
CA GLU A 88 1.79 -2.02 6.75
C GLU A 88 3.00 -1.52 7.55
N ALA A 89 3.98 -2.40 7.79
CA ALA A 89 5.22 -2.02 8.47
C ALA A 89 5.99 -0.94 7.70
N ALA A 90 6.12 -1.07 6.37
CA ALA A 90 6.81 -0.09 5.54
C ALA A 90 6.12 1.28 5.55
N ARG A 91 4.79 1.31 5.48
CA ARG A 91 3.99 2.55 5.57
C ARG A 91 4.16 3.24 6.93
N LEU A 92 4.10 2.47 8.00
CA LEU A 92 4.28 3.00 9.36
C LEU A 92 5.70 3.55 9.56
N GLU A 93 6.73 2.82 9.10
CA GLU A 93 8.13 3.27 9.18
C GLU A 93 8.37 4.56 8.38
N ALA A 94 7.78 4.67 7.19
CA ALA A 94 7.86 5.88 6.37
C ALA A 94 7.24 7.10 7.09
N PHE A 95 6.05 6.93 7.67
CA PHE A 95 5.41 7.98 8.48
C PHE A 95 6.26 8.36 9.70
N GLN A 96 6.74 7.37 10.47
CA GLN A 96 7.58 7.62 11.64
C GLN A 96 8.84 8.40 11.26
N THR A 97 9.47 8.05 10.13
CA THR A 97 10.65 8.75 9.62
C THR A 97 10.34 10.21 9.30
N GLN A 98 9.23 10.49 8.61
CA GLN A 98 8.79 11.86 8.32
C GLN A 98 8.47 12.66 9.58
N ALA A 99 7.74 12.06 10.53
CA ALA A 99 7.41 12.70 11.80
C ALA A 99 8.66 13.01 12.64
N GLN A 100 9.64 12.10 12.66
CA GLN A 100 10.93 12.35 13.31
C GLN A 100 11.74 13.45 12.63
N ALA A 101 11.73 13.51 11.30
CA ALA A 101 12.38 14.58 10.55
C ALA A 101 11.76 15.95 10.87
N PHE A 102 10.43 16.04 10.88
CA PHE A 102 9.72 17.25 11.29
C PHE A 102 10.05 17.66 12.74
N ASN A 103 10.04 16.71 13.68
CA ASN A 103 10.39 17.00 15.07
C ASN A 103 11.85 17.49 15.22
N LYS A 104 12.78 16.97 14.41
CA LYS A 104 14.16 17.48 14.38
C LYS A 104 14.21 18.93 13.89
N GLU A 105 13.46 19.28 12.86
CA GLU A 105 13.42 20.65 12.36
C GLU A 105 12.77 21.61 13.35
N LEU A 106 11.66 21.20 13.96
CA LEU A 106 11.00 21.94 15.04
C LEU A 106 11.96 22.24 16.19
N LYS A 107 12.80 21.27 16.58
CA LYS A 107 13.85 21.47 17.59
C LYS A 107 15.00 22.39 17.16
N LYS A 108 15.24 22.58 15.86
CA LYS A 108 16.23 23.55 15.37
C LYS A 108 15.64 24.95 15.43
N VAL A 109 14.45 25.13 14.83
CA VAL A 109 13.72 26.40 14.82
C VAL A 109 13.46 26.90 16.24
N SER A 110 13.11 26.02 17.19
CA SER A 110 12.85 26.42 18.58
C SER A 110 14.09 26.92 19.33
N LYS A 111 15.31 26.65 18.82
CA LYS A 111 16.56 27.18 19.38
C LYS A 111 16.89 28.57 18.84
N GLU A 112 16.31 28.96 17.71
CA GLU A 112 16.53 30.25 17.07
C GLU A 112 15.57 31.30 17.63
N LYS A 113 15.90 31.80 18.82
CA LYS A 113 15.05 32.76 19.56
C LYS A 113 14.81 34.11 18.86
N GLN A 114 15.55 34.39 17.79
CA GLN A 114 15.44 35.62 17.01
C GLN A 114 14.51 35.46 15.79
N LEU A 115 14.11 34.24 15.42
CA LEU A 115 13.18 34.02 14.33
C LEU A 115 11.78 34.48 14.75
N THR A 116 11.13 35.21 13.86
CA THR A 116 9.70 35.46 13.99
C THR A 116 8.91 34.18 13.75
N LEU A 117 7.68 34.12 14.27
CA LEU A 117 6.77 33.00 14.02
C LEU A 117 6.48 32.82 12.52
N GLU A 118 6.48 33.91 11.75
CA GLU A 118 6.23 33.86 10.31
C GLU A 118 7.40 33.21 9.55
N GLU A 119 8.64 33.52 9.92
CA GLU A 119 9.83 32.89 9.34
C GLU A 119 9.95 31.42 9.76
N ALA A 120 9.67 31.11 11.02
CA ALA A 120 9.57 29.74 11.51
C ALA A 120 8.52 28.93 10.72
N ALA A 121 7.35 29.55 10.44
CA ALA A 121 6.28 28.91 9.68
C ALA A 121 6.68 28.62 8.22
N LYS A 122 7.46 29.50 7.58
CA LYS A 122 7.97 29.25 6.21
C LYS A 122 8.81 27.98 6.13
N THR A 123 9.55 27.65 7.19
CA THR A 123 10.35 26.42 7.29
C THR A 123 9.50 25.21 7.69
N LEU A 124 8.65 25.34 8.70
CA LEU A 124 7.96 24.21 9.33
C LEU A 124 6.69 23.78 8.59
N LYS A 125 5.94 24.71 8.00
CA LYS A 125 4.64 24.44 7.37
C LYS A 125 4.69 23.39 6.25
N PRO A 126 5.58 23.45 5.24
CA PRO A 126 5.61 22.45 4.19
C PRO A 126 5.93 21.04 4.72
N GLN A 127 6.77 20.93 5.76
CA GLN A 127 7.08 19.65 6.39
C GLN A 127 5.91 19.12 7.23
N ALA A 128 5.25 20.00 8.00
CA ALA A 128 4.06 19.67 8.75
C ALA A 128 2.94 19.17 7.81
N ASP A 129 2.71 19.86 6.69
CA ASP A 129 1.73 19.49 5.69
C ASP A 129 2.03 18.08 5.10
N SER A 130 3.31 17.75 4.87
CA SER A 130 3.73 16.41 4.45
C SER A 130 3.43 15.34 5.50
N VAL A 131 3.71 15.59 6.78
CA VAL A 131 3.44 14.63 7.87
C VAL A 131 1.92 14.44 8.05
N VAL A 132 1.14 15.52 7.93
CA VAL A 132 -0.33 15.47 7.99
C VAL A 132 -0.91 14.67 6.82
N ALA A 133 -0.35 14.81 5.61
CA ALA A 133 -0.75 14.00 4.45
C ALA A 133 -0.50 12.51 4.70
N ALA A 134 0.72 12.13 5.12
CA ALA A 134 1.05 10.75 5.42
C ALA A 134 0.20 10.16 6.56
N HIS A 135 -0.11 10.96 7.58
CA HIS A 135 -1.04 10.58 8.64
C HIS A 135 -2.44 10.26 8.11
N LYS A 136 -2.99 11.11 7.22
CA LYS A 136 -4.30 10.88 6.62
C LYS A 136 -4.33 9.62 5.76
N GLU A 137 -3.26 9.35 5.01
CA GLU A 137 -3.14 8.12 4.21
C GLU A 137 -3.14 6.87 5.11
N LEU A 138 -2.39 6.89 6.22
CA LEU A 138 -2.41 5.81 7.20
C LEU A 138 -3.79 5.62 7.85
N GLN A 139 -4.45 6.71 8.25
CA GLN A 139 -5.79 6.65 8.82
C GLN A 139 -6.79 6.05 7.84
N ALA A 140 -6.73 6.46 6.57
CA ALA A 140 -7.60 5.94 5.52
C ALA A 140 -7.37 4.45 5.27
N ALA A 141 -6.11 4.00 5.32
CA ALA A 141 -5.75 2.59 5.09
C ALA A 141 -6.32 1.63 6.15
N VAL A 142 -6.54 2.10 7.39
CA VAL A 142 -7.04 1.28 8.51
C VAL A 142 -8.43 1.71 8.98
N GLU A 143 -9.13 2.54 8.20
CA GLU A 143 -10.46 3.10 8.52
C GLU A 143 -10.54 3.72 9.93
N CYS A 144 -9.45 4.36 10.38
CA CYS A 144 -9.41 5.02 11.67
C CYS A 144 -10.26 6.30 11.61
N LYS A 145 -11.50 6.24 12.11
CA LYS A 145 -12.33 7.44 12.32
C LYS A 145 -11.70 8.27 13.43
N GLY A 146 -11.10 9.40 13.06
CA GLY A 146 -10.38 10.27 13.98
C GLY A 146 -11.24 10.73 15.15
N THR A 147 -10.89 10.33 16.37
CA THR A 147 -11.20 11.10 17.56
C THR A 147 -10.20 12.25 17.63
N ALA A 148 -10.54 13.38 17.02
CA ALA A 148 -9.75 14.59 17.18
C ALA A 148 -9.68 14.95 18.68
N PRO A 149 -8.49 15.15 19.28
CA PRO A 149 -8.42 15.79 20.57
C PRO A 149 -8.97 17.21 20.43
N ALA A 150 -9.86 17.60 21.34
CA ALA A 150 -10.40 18.96 21.40
C ALA A 150 -9.25 19.97 21.34
N ALA A 151 -9.35 20.95 20.45
CA ALA A 151 -8.40 22.04 20.36
C ALA A 151 -8.25 22.66 21.76
N ALA A 152 -7.05 22.58 22.34
CA ALA A 152 -6.74 23.30 23.56
C ALA A 152 -6.65 24.80 23.19
N ASN A 153 -7.57 25.58 23.76
CA ASN A 153 -7.58 27.04 23.71
C ASN A 153 -6.33 27.64 24.36
#